data_AF-A0A2W6ZN55-F1
#
_entry.id   AF-A0A2W6ZN55-F1
#
_cell.length_a   1.000
_cell.length_b   1.000
_cell.length_c   1.000
_cell.angle_alpha   90.00
_cell.angle_beta   90.00
_cell.angle_gamma   90.00
#
_symmetry.space_group_name_H-M   'P 1'
#
loop_
_entity.id
_entity.type
_entity.pdbx_description
1 polymer ?
#
loop_
_entity_poly.entity_id
_entity_poly.type
_entity_poly.pdbx_seq_one_letter_code
_entity_poly.pdbx_strand_id
1 'polypeptide(L)' 'MTGNLQAIGFIASWVLGWGIGGSLIDAGLINAGVYSIDTNQLGTLATFTVWSVLWGGLGYRLYQRFTA' A
#
# COMPACT_ATOMS: atom_id res chain seq x y z
N MET A 1 -14.55 -8.59 -24.40
CA MET A 1 -14.89 -7.25 -23.84
C MET A 1 -14.81 -7.18 -22.30
N THR A 2 -14.49 -8.26 -21.59
CA THR A 2 -14.40 -8.32 -20.11
C THR A 2 -13.09 -7.77 -19.52
N GLY A 3 -12.02 -7.66 -20.33
CA GLY A 3 -10.68 -7.31 -19.85
C GLY A 3 -10.56 -5.90 -19.24
N ASN A 4 -11.28 -4.91 -19.76
CA ASN A 4 -11.18 -3.54 -19.27
C ASN A 4 -11.79 -3.37 -17.86
N LEU A 5 -12.95 -4.00 -17.61
CA LEU A 5 -13.59 -3.99 -16.29
C LEU A 5 -12.75 -4.74 -15.24
N GLN A 6 -12.13 -5.85 -15.63
CA GLN A 6 -11.21 -6.61 -14.77
C GLN A 6 -9.95 -5.80 -14.44
N ALA A 7 -9.38 -5.11 -15.43
CA ALA A 7 -8.23 -4.23 -15.23
C ALA A 7 -8.56 -3.04 -14.31
N ILE A 8 -9.71 -2.39 -14.51
CA ILE A 8 -10.18 -1.30 -13.65
C ILE A 8 -10.40 -1.81 -12.22
N GLY A 9 -11.06 -2.96 -12.04
CA GLY A 9 -11.27 -3.56 -10.71
C GLY A 9 -9.97 -3.93 -10.02
N PHE A 10 -9.00 -4.44 -10.78
CA PHE A 10 -7.65 -4.70 -10.28
C PHE A 10 -6.97 -3.41 -9.82
N ILE A 11 -6.91 -2.37 -10.66
CA ILE A 11 -6.29 -1.09 -10.31
C ILE A 11 -6.98 -0.45 -9.10
N ALA A 12 -8.31 -0.44 -9.05
CA ALA A 12 -9.07 0.11 -7.94
C ALA A 12 -8.76 -0.61 -6.62
N SER A 13 -8.83 -1.95 -6.60
CA SER A 13 -8.49 -2.73 -5.41
C SER A 13 -7.02 -2.58 -5.02
N TRP A 14 -6.14 -2.44 -6.01
CA TRP A 14 -4.71 -2.23 -5.80
C TRP A 14 -4.39 -0.89 -5.13
N VAL A 15 -4.96 0.20 -5.64
CA VAL A 15 -4.79 1.56 -5.10
C VAL A 15 -5.44 1.67 -3.72
N LEU A 16 -6.62 1.09 -3.54
CA LEU A 16 -7.27 1.05 -2.23
C LEU A 16 -6.46 0.25 -1.22
N GLY A 17 -5.91 -0.91 -1.62
CA GLY A 17 -5.02 -1.70 -0.76
C GLY A 17 -3.74 -0.95 -0.37
N TRP A 18 -3.17 -0.17 -1.30
CA TRP A 18 -2.02 0.69 -1.00
C TRP A 18 -2.37 1.76 0.03
N GLY A 19 -3.43 2.55 -0.22
CA GLY A 19 -3.81 3.68 0.65
C GLY A 19 -4.36 3.23 2.02
N ILE A 20 -5.31 2.30 2.02
CA ILE A 20 -5.92 1.78 3.26
C ILE A 20 -4.88 0.99 4.06
N GLY A 21 -4.12 0.10 3.41
CA GLY A 21 -3.09 -0.70 4.08
C GLY A 21 -2.03 0.17 4.76
N GLY A 22 -1.48 1.16 4.05
CA GLY A 22 -0.47 2.06 4.61
C GLY A 22 -1.01 2.86 5.81
N SER A 23 -2.25 3.37 5.68
CA SER A 23 -2.89 4.15 6.74
C SER A 23 -3.21 3.31 7.99
N LEU A 24 -3.64 2.05 7.81
CA LEU A 24 -3.92 1.15 8.94
C LEU A 24 -2.64 0.74 9.66
N ILE A 25 -1.54 0.50 8.93
CA ILE A 25 -0.24 0.19 9.53
C ILE A 25 0.28 1.41 10.30
N ASP A 26 0.24 2.60 9.70
CA ASP A 26 0.65 3.86 10.32
C ASP A 26 -0.14 4.13 11.60
N ALA A 27 -1.47 4.03 11.54
CA ALA A 27 -2.34 4.18 12.71
C ALA A 27 -2.03 3.13 13.80
N GLY A 28 -1.74 1.89 13.42
CA GLY A 28 -1.35 0.83 14.35
C GLY A 28 -0.02 1.11 15.06
N LEU A 29 0.99 1.60 14.32
CA LEU A 29 2.30 1.95 14.87
C LEU A 29 2.20 3.16 15.82
N ILE A 30 1.37 4.15 15.48
CA ILE A 30 1.07 5.29 16.35
C ILE A 30 0.35 4.81 17.62
N ASN A 31 -0.67 3.97 17.48
CA ASN A 31 -1.42 3.43 18.62
C ASN A 31 -0.55 2.59 19.55
N ALA A 32 0.41 1.85 19.01
CA ALA A 32 1.39 1.07 19.76
C ALA A 32 2.51 1.93 20.40
N GLY A 33 2.52 3.24 20.18
CA GLY A 33 3.51 4.16 20.75
C GLY A 33 4.90 4.10 20.09
N VAL A 34 5.00 3.53 18.88
CA VAL A 34 6.28 3.44 18.14
C VAL A 34 6.77 4.83 17.73
N TYR A 35 5.84 5.71 17.36
CA TYR A 35 6.07 7.14 17.13
C TYR A 35 4.78 7.94 17.32
N SER A 36 4.89 9.27 17.34
CA SER A 36 3.76 10.21 17.41
C SER A 36 3.63 11.01 16.12
N ILE A 37 2.39 11.26 15.70
CA ILE A 37 2.08 12.03 14.48
C ILE A 37 2.45 13.52 14.62
N ASP A 38 2.39 14.05 15.85
CA ASP A 38 2.59 15.49 16.11
C ASP A 38 4.06 15.90 16.12
N THR A 39 4.96 14.95 16.38
CA THR A 39 6.40 15.21 16.57
C THR A 39 7.29 14.44 15.61
N ASN A 40 6.79 13.38 14.96
CA ASN A 40 7.64 12.48 14.19
C ASN A 40 7.02 12.06 12.84
N GLN A 41 6.87 13.03 11.93
CA GLN A 41 6.46 12.79 10.54
C GLN A 41 7.40 11.83 9.78
N LEU A 42 8.65 11.66 10.24
CA LEU A 42 9.58 10.69 9.66
C LEU A 42 9.10 9.25 9.88
N GLY A 43 8.41 8.96 10.99
CA GLY A 43 7.78 7.66 11.25
C GLY A 43 6.74 7.32 10.19
N THR A 44 5.81 8.24 9.95
CA THR A 44 4.79 8.10 8.89
C THR A 44 5.42 7.98 7.50
N LEU A 45 6.40 8.83 7.18
CA LEU A 45 7.11 8.74 5.90
C LEU A 45 7.78 7.39 5.72
N ALA A 46 8.46 6.87 6.75
CA ALA A 46 9.09 5.56 6.72
C ALA A 46 8.05 4.45 6.51
N THR A 47 6.94 4.48 7.25
CA THR A 47 5.84 3.52 7.11
C THR A 47 5.29 3.50 5.68
N PHE A 48 4.95 4.67 5.13
CA PHE A 48 4.45 4.77 3.75
C PHE A 48 5.49 4.39 2.71
N THR A 49 6.77 4.70 2.93
CA THR A 49 7.85 4.32 2.01
C THR A 49 8.01 2.80 1.97
N VAL A 50 8.12 2.17 3.14
CA VAL A 50 8.26 0.72 3.26
C VAL A 50 7.04 0.01 2.67
N TRP A 51 5.83 0.47 3.01
CA TRP A 51 4.60 -0.11 2.48
C TRP A 51 4.50 0.05 0.96
N SER A 52 4.89 1.20 0.42
CA SER A 52 4.88 1.44 -1.03
C SER A 52 5.82 0.48 -1.77
N VAL A 53 7.01 0.22 -1.23
CA VAL A 53 7.97 -0.72 -1.81
C VAL A 53 7.43 -2.15 -1.72
N LEU A 54 6.93 -2.57 -0.56
CA LEU A 54 6.41 -3.92 -0.34
C LEU A 54 5.18 -4.19 -1.20
N TRP A 55 4.17 -3.32 -1.12
CA TRP A 55 2.94 -3.46 -1.89
C TRP A 55 3.25 -3.34 -3.38
N GLY A 56 3.88 -2.26 -3.83
CA GLY A 56 4.23 -2.05 -5.24
C GLY A 56 5.08 -3.19 -5.83
N GLY A 57 6.07 -3.67 -5.09
CA GLY A 57 6.90 -4.80 -5.50
C GLY A 57 6.12 -6.12 -5.61
N LEU A 58 5.19 -6.37 -4.69
CA LEU A 58 4.32 -7.54 -4.75
C LEU A 58 3.36 -7.46 -5.95
N GLY A 59 2.83 -6.29 -6.26
CA GLY A 59 1.99 -6.05 -7.43
C GLY A 59 2.71 -6.26 -8.73
N TYR A 60 3.93 -5.72 -8.84
CA TYR A 60 4.78 -5.94 -10.00
C TYR A 60 5.04 -7.43 -10.24
N ARG A 61 5.37 -8.19 -9.18
CA ARG A 61 5.56 -9.65 -9.28
C ARG A 61 4.30 -10.39 -9.68
N LEU A 62 3.15 -10.01 -9.14
CA LEU A 62 1.86 -10.60 -9.53
C LEU A 62 1.55 -10.30 -10.99
N TYR A 63 1.71 -9.05 -11.43
CA TYR A 63 1.55 -8.66 -12.82
C TYR A 63 2.43 -9.52 -13.73
N GLN A 64 3.74 -9.60 -13.45
CA GLN A 64 4.67 -10.45 -14.19
C GLN A 64 4.19 -11.90 -14.28
N ARG A 65 3.72 -12.48 -13.17
CA ARG A 65 3.26 -13.88 -13.14
C ARG A 65 2.01 -14.14 -13.98
N PHE A 66 1.13 -13.14 -14.12
CA PHE A 66 -0.12 -13.28 -14.87
C PHE A 66 -0.03 -12.79 -16.32
N THR A 67 1.04 -12.07 -16.69
CA THR A 67 1.23 -11.54 -18.05
C THR A 67 2.48 -12.05 -18.77
N ALA A 68 3.34 -12.85 -18.12
CA ALA A 68 4.41 -13.60 -18.76
C ALA A 68 3.91 -14.95 -19.28
#